data_AF-A0A7C0UN81-F1
#
_entry.id   AF-A0A7C0UN81-F1
#
_cell.length_a   1.000
_cell.length_b   1.000
_cell.length_c   1.000
_cell.angle_alpha   90.00
_cell.angle_beta   90.00
_cell.angle_gamma   90.00
#
_symmetry.space_group_name_H-M   'P 1'
#
loop_
_entity.id
_entity.type
_entity.pdbx_description
1 polymer ?
#
loop_
_entity_poly.entity_id
_entity_poly.type
_entity_poly.pdbx_seq_one_letter_code
_entity_poly.pdbx_strand_id
1 'polypeptide(L)'
;MNILIEAVVIDGKQYVVKYVPKDDIYPAFGYAIGNNMIIRQDLPLRVKKFVKAHELYHCRDKSTWGGWIGQELRANIIPGLKNPIGLAIIVLKTISDLDRIKYYLKRIKRGC
;
A
#
# COMPACT_ATOMS: atom_id res chain seq x y z
N MET A 1 11.18 5.88 -19.81
CA MET A 1 10.33 5.12 -18.85
C MET A 1 9.21 6.04 -18.41
N ASN A 2 7.95 5.73 -18.72
CA ASN A 2 6.82 6.64 -18.45
C ASN A 2 6.30 6.44 -17.03
N ILE A 3 6.58 7.40 -16.15
CA ILE A 3 5.98 7.46 -14.82
C ILE A 3 4.57 8.03 -14.98
N LEU A 4 3.55 7.26 -14.58
CA LEU A 4 2.18 7.76 -14.53
C LEU A 4 1.95 8.45 -13.18
N ILE A 5 1.47 9.69 -13.21
CA ILE A 5 1.18 10.48 -12.03
C ILE A 5 -0.31 10.85 -12.03
N GLU A 6 -0.96 10.64 -10.90
CA GLU A 6 -2.36 10.97 -10.68
C GLU A 6 -2.48 11.86 -9.42
N ALA A 7 -3.29 12.91 -9.49
CA ALA A 7 -3.66 13.72 -8.33
C ALA A 7 -5.03 13.28 -7.81
N VAL A 8 -5.14 13.07 -6.50
CA VAL A 8 -6.38 12.72 -5.82
C VAL A 8 -6.67 13.78 -4.77
N VAL A 9 -7.85 14.39 -4.80
CA VAL A 9 -8.27 15.39 -3.82
C VAL A 9 -9.33 14.80 -2.91
N ILE A 10 -9.09 14.84 -1.59
CA ILE A 10 -10.01 14.35 -0.57
C ILE A 10 -10.03 15.37 0.57
N ASP A 11 -11.22 15.79 0.98
CA ASP A 11 -11.43 16.77 2.06
C ASP A 11 -10.61 18.06 1.84
N GLY A 12 -10.51 18.52 0.59
CA GLY A 12 -9.72 19.70 0.20
C GLY A 12 -8.20 19.51 0.22
N LYS A 13 -7.71 18.32 0.58
CA LYS A 13 -6.28 17.99 0.61
C LYS A 13 -5.88 17.18 -0.63
N GLN A 14 -4.78 17.58 -1.26
CA GLN A 14 -4.23 16.90 -2.43
C GLN A 14 -3.26 15.79 -2.03
N TYR A 15 -3.40 14.64 -2.69
CA TYR A 15 -2.51 13.50 -2.63
C TYR A 15 -2.01 13.16 -4.02
N VAL A 16 -0.77 12.71 -4.11
CA VAL A 16 -0.13 12.35 -5.39
C VAL A 16 0.10 10.85 -5.42
N VAL A 17 -0.37 10.19 -6.47
CA VAL A 17 -0.09 8.78 -6.74
C VAL A 17 0.92 8.71 -7.87
N LYS A 18 2.06 8.05 -7.65
CA LYS A 18 3.04 7.76 -8.69
C LYS A 18 3.07 6.26 -8.93
N TYR A 19 2.88 5.86 -10.18
CA TYR A 19 3.05 4.48 -10.60
C TYR A 19 4.47 4.27 -11.13
N VAL A 20 5.21 3.36 -10.49
CA VAL A 20 6.63 3.12 -10.77
C VAL A 20 6.88 1.67 -11.18
N PRO A 21 7.96 1.37 -11.94
CA PRO A 21 8.38 0.00 -12.23
C PRO A 21 8.50 -0.89 -11.01
N LYS A 22 8.43 -2.20 -11.27
CA LYS A 22 8.63 -3.21 -10.23
C LYS A 22 10.00 -3.07 -9.57
N ASP A 23 11.04 -2.88 -10.37
CA ASP A 23 12.43 -2.93 -9.91
C ASP A 23 12.78 -1.78 -8.95
N ASP A 24 12.05 -0.68 -8.99
CA ASP A 24 12.28 0.48 -8.13
C ASP A 24 11.87 0.23 -6.67
N ILE A 25 10.85 -0.61 -6.44
CA ILE A 25 10.23 -0.75 -5.12
C ILE A 25 9.99 -2.20 -4.68
N TYR A 26 10.37 -3.19 -5.51
CA TYR A 26 10.27 -4.59 -5.12
C TYR A 26 11.08 -4.84 -3.84
N PRO A 27 10.56 -5.59 -2.85
CA PRO A 27 9.36 -6.43 -2.88
C PRO A 27 8.05 -5.73 -2.48
N ALA A 28 8.05 -4.43 -2.18
CA ALA A 28 6.84 -3.71 -1.83
C ALA A 28 5.85 -3.62 -3.01
N PHE A 29 4.56 -3.46 -2.70
CA PHE A 29 3.51 -3.18 -3.68
C PHE A 29 3.21 -1.69 -3.77
N GLY A 30 3.38 -0.99 -2.66
CA GLY A 30 3.38 0.45 -2.57
C GLY A 30 3.96 0.88 -1.22
N TYR A 31 4.06 2.19 -1.05
CA TYR A 31 4.30 2.84 0.24
C TYR A 31 3.83 4.30 0.18
N ALA A 32 3.60 4.88 1.35
CA ALA A 32 3.20 6.28 1.52
C ALA A 32 4.30 7.10 2.21
N ILE A 33 4.56 8.31 1.70
CA ILE A 33 5.42 9.32 2.35
C ILE A 33 4.74 10.68 2.26
N GLY A 34 4.34 11.22 3.41
CA GLY A 34 3.54 12.44 3.48
C GLY A 34 2.23 12.28 2.70
N ASN A 35 2.02 13.13 1.70
CA ASN A 35 0.84 13.06 0.81
C ASN A 35 1.12 12.31 -0.51
N ASN A 36 2.26 11.63 -0.61
CA ASN A 36 2.63 10.88 -1.81
C ASN A 36 2.45 9.39 -1.57
N MET A 37 1.84 8.73 -2.55
CA MET A 37 1.71 7.28 -2.63
C MET A 37 2.52 6.80 -3.82
N ILE A 38 3.40 5.83 -3.59
CA ILE A 38 4.16 5.16 -4.65
C ILE A 38 3.54 3.78 -4.81
N ILE A 39 3.19 3.40 -6.04
CA ILE A 39 2.50 2.13 -6.32
C ILE A 39 3.20 1.45 -7.49
N ARG A 40 3.37 0.14 -7.40
CA ARG A 40 3.96 -0.65 -8.48
C ARG A 40 3.03 -0.71 -9.70
N GLN A 41 3.56 -0.40 -10.87
CA GLN A 41 2.77 -0.29 -12.10
C GLN A 41 2.34 -1.64 -12.70
N ASP A 42 3.16 -2.69 -12.50
CA ASP A 42 2.96 -4.05 -13.04
C ASP A 42 1.82 -4.81 -12.35
N LEU A 43 1.30 -4.29 -11.24
CA LEU A 43 0.24 -4.95 -10.49
C LEU A 43 -1.06 -5.00 -11.31
N PRO A 44 -1.84 -6.09 -11.21
CA PRO A 44 -3.17 -6.15 -11.82
C PRO A 44 -4.07 -5.01 -11.33
N LEU A 45 -5.01 -4.55 -12.16
CA LEU A 45 -5.83 -3.37 -11.87
C LEU A 45 -6.54 -3.44 -10.50
N ARG A 46 -7.13 -4.58 -10.15
CA ARG A 46 -7.81 -4.77 -8.85
C ARG A 46 -6.84 -4.64 -7.67
N VAL A 47 -5.61 -5.14 -7.85
CA VAL A 47 -4.54 -5.06 -6.85
C VAL A 47 -4.07 -3.63 -6.71
N LYS A 48 -3.82 -2.91 -7.82
CA LYS A 48 -3.47 -1.48 -7.80
C LYS A 48 -4.52 -0.63 -7.09
N LYS A 49 -5.81 -0.87 -7.36
CA LYS A 49 -6.91 -0.17 -6.68
C LYS A 49 -6.90 -0.40 -5.17
N PHE A 50 -6.66 -1.64 -4.73
CA PHE A 50 -6.56 -1.94 -3.31
C PHE A 50 -5.33 -1.30 -2.67
N VAL A 51 -4.15 -1.45 -3.27
CA VAL A 51 -2.90 -0.85 -2.78
C VAL A 51 -3.05 0.67 -2.68
N LYS A 52 -3.64 1.32 -3.70
CA LYS A 52 -3.94 2.76 -3.64
C LYS A 52 -4.81 3.13 -2.44
N ALA A 53 -5.86 2.36 -2.17
CA ALA A 53 -6.74 2.62 -1.02
C ALA A 53 -6.01 2.40 0.32
N HIS A 54 -5.13 1.40 0.39
CA HIS A 54 -4.25 1.13 1.53
C HIS A 54 -3.25 2.26 1.77
N GLU A 55 -2.49 2.68 0.76
CA GLU A 55 -1.53 3.79 0.89
C GLU A 55 -2.22 5.12 1.20
N LEU A 56 -3.38 5.37 0.59
CA LEU A 56 -4.17 6.55 0.89
C LEU A 56 -4.65 6.56 2.34
N TYR A 57 -4.96 5.38 2.91
CA TYR A 57 -5.27 5.26 4.32
C TYR A 57 -4.05 5.67 5.16
N HIS A 58 -2.84 5.20 4.83
CA HIS A 58 -1.62 5.64 5.52
C HIS A 58 -1.38 7.15 5.46
N CYS A 59 -1.65 7.80 4.33
CA CYS A 59 -1.54 9.27 4.22
C CYS A 59 -2.55 10.04 5.12
N ARG A 60 -3.62 9.37 5.58
CA ARG A 60 -4.72 9.98 6.35
C ARG A 60 -4.78 9.51 7.80
N ASP A 61 -4.23 8.34 8.12
CA ASP A 61 -4.27 7.79 9.46
C ASP A 61 -3.43 8.63 10.41
N LYS A 62 -4.09 9.22 11.40
CA LYS A 62 -3.45 9.97 12.49
C LYS A 62 -3.28 9.11 13.74
N SER A 63 -3.79 7.87 13.74
CA SER A 63 -3.75 6.98 14.88
C SER A 63 -2.35 6.40 15.08
N THR A 64 -1.84 6.50 16.31
CA THR A 64 -0.61 5.85 16.75
C THR A 64 -0.87 4.54 17.49
N TRP A 65 -2.14 4.16 17.68
CA TRP A 65 -2.51 2.97 18.44
C TRP A 65 -1.97 1.70 17.76
N GLY A 66 -1.35 0.81 18.55
CA GLY A 66 -0.72 -0.42 18.05
C GLY A 66 0.56 -0.21 17.22
N GLY A 67 1.12 1.00 17.18
CA GLY A 67 2.35 1.31 16.45
C GLY A 67 2.22 1.03 14.95
N TRP A 68 3.35 0.71 14.30
CA TRP A 68 3.39 0.42 12.86
C TRP A 68 2.53 -0.81 12.48
N ILE A 69 2.48 -1.84 13.33
CA ILE A 69 1.64 -3.03 13.11
C ILE A 69 0.16 -2.63 13.11
N GLY A 70 -0.25 -1.83 14.09
CA GLY A 70 -1.62 -1.31 14.17
C GLY A 70 -2.01 -0.48 12.94
N GLN A 71 -1.09 0.35 12.45
CA GLN A 71 -1.29 1.13 11.22
C GLN A 71 -1.50 0.23 10.00
N GLU A 72 -0.65 -0.79 9.81
CA GLU A 72 -0.75 -1.76 8.70
C GLU A 72 -2.04 -2.58 8.78
N LEU A 73 -2.46 -3.00 9.98
CA LEU A 73 -3.72 -3.71 10.18
C LEU A 73 -4.91 -2.85 9.79
N ARG A 74 -4.97 -1.59 10.26
CA ARG A 74 -6.07 -0.67 9.90
C ARG A 74 -6.09 -0.33 8.42
N ALA A 75 -4.92 -0.11 7.81
CA ALA A 75 -4.76 0.16 6.39
C ALA A 75 -5.18 -1.03 5.51
N ASN A 76 -5.18 -2.26 6.03
CA ASN A 76 -5.75 -3.42 5.35
C ASN A 76 -7.24 -3.59 5.63
N ILE A 77 -7.67 -3.45 6.89
CA ILE A 77 -9.07 -3.70 7.31
C ILE A 77 -10.00 -2.63 6.75
N ILE A 78 -9.72 -1.34 6.93
CA ILE A 78 -10.66 -0.27 6.56
C ILE A 78 -10.92 -0.25 5.04
N PRO A 79 -9.90 -0.30 4.17
CA PRO A 79 -10.12 -0.51 2.73
C PRO A 79 -10.69 -1.89 2.41
N GLY A 80 -10.29 -2.94 3.14
CA GLY A 80 -10.76 -4.32 3.00
C GLY A 80 -12.27 -4.47 3.19
N LEU A 81 -12.87 -3.77 4.14
CA LEU A 81 -14.32 -3.76 4.35
C LEU A 81 -15.07 -3.20 3.14
N LYS A 82 -14.47 -2.26 2.40
CA LYS A 82 -15.05 -1.69 1.16
C LYS A 82 -14.74 -2.54 -0.08
N ASN A 83 -13.68 -3.34 -0.04
CA ASN A 83 -13.24 -4.17 -1.16
C ASN A 83 -12.66 -5.52 -0.67
N PRO A 84 -13.52 -6.44 -0.19
CA PRO A 84 -13.07 -7.69 0.42
C PRO A 84 -12.36 -8.61 -0.59
N ILE A 85 -12.80 -8.59 -1.85
CA ILE A 85 -12.15 -9.34 -2.94
C ILE A 85 -10.72 -8.81 -3.18
N GLY A 86 -10.53 -7.49 -3.15
CA GLY A 86 -9.20 -6.88 -3.28
C GLY A 86 -8.26 -7.30 -2.15
N LEU A 87 -8.75 -7.32 -0.91
CA LEU A 87 -8.00 -7.81 0.24
C LEU A 87 -7.59 -9.28 0.08
N ALA A 88 -8.53 -10.15 -0.30
CA ALA A 88 -8.24 -11.57 -0.51
C ALA A 88 -7.15 -11.80 -1.57
N ILE A 89 -7.20 -11.06 -2.70
CA ILE A 89 -6.18 -11.15 -3.74
C ILE A 89 -4.81 -10.67 -3.23
N ILE A 90 -4.75 -9.63 -2.41
CA ILE A 90 -3.49 -9.11 -1.83
C ILE A 90 -2.89 -10.10 -0.84
N VAL A 91 -3.72 -10.72 0.00
CA VAL A 91 -3.30 -11.78 0.92
C VAL A 91 -2.70 -12.94 0.12
N LEU A 92 -3.44 -13.45 -0.88
CA LEU A 92 -2.98 -14.52 -1.75
C LEU A 92 -1.65 -14.16 -2.43
N LYS A 93 -1.55 -12.98 -3.06
CA LYS A 93 -0.31 -12.53 -3.69
C LYS A 93 0.86 -12.38 -2.72
N THR A 94 0.61 -12.04 -1.46
CA THR A 94 1.65 -11.89 -0.44
C THR A 94 2.15 -13.25 0.04
N ILE A 95 1.26 -14.21 0.27
CA ILE A 95 1.65 -15.57 0.69
C ILE A 95 2.26 -16.40 -0.45
N SER A 96 1.96 -16.05 -1.71
CA SER A 96 2.56 -16.70 -2.89
C SER A 96 3.90 -16.11 -3.33
N ASP A 97 4.39 -15.04 -2.69
CA ASP A 97 5.66 -14.36 -3.03
C ASP A 97 6.61 -14.44 -1.83
N LEU A 98 7.58 -15.36 -1.89
CA LEU A 98 8.52 -15.63 -0.79
C LEU A 98 9.34 -14.40 -0.39
N ASP A 99 9.69 -13.53 -1.34
CA ASP A 99 10.48 -12.33 -1.02
C ASP A 99 9.64 -11.28 -0.30
N ARG A 100 8.33 -11.23 -0.58
CA ARG A 100 7.39 -10.43 0.23
C ARG A 100 7.27 -10.96 1.65
N ILE A 101 7.20 -12.27 1.84
CA ILE A 101 7.19 -12.87 3.18
C ILE A 101 8.45 -12.50 3.95
N LYS A 102 9.63 -12.68 3.34
CA LYS A 102 10.92 -12.28 3.93
C LYS A 102 10.97 -10.80 4.26
N TYR A 103 10.44 -9.95 3.39
CA TYR A 103 10.35 -8.51 3.60
C TYR A 103 9.54 -8.17 4.85
N TYR A 104 8.34 -8.72 5.01
CA TYR A 104 7.52 -8.47 6.21
C TYR A 104 8.15 -9.04 7.48
N LEU A 105 8.77 -10.24 7.43
CA LEU A 105 9.50 -10.79 8.58
C LEU A 105 10.65 -9.87 9.02
N LYS A 106 11.38 -9.30 8.05
CA LYS A 106 12.46 -8.34 8.32
C LYS A 106 11.94 -7.05 8.95
N ARG A 107 10.79 -6.55 8.50
CA ARG A 107 10.11 -5.38 9.10
C ARG A 107 9.67 -5.65 10.54
N ILE A 108 9.08 -6.81 10.79
CA ILE A 108 8.70 -7.25 12.15
C ILE A 108 9.91 -7.26 13.08
N LYS A 109 11.03 -7.85 12.64
CA LYS A 109 12.27 -7.89 13.44
C LYS A 109 12.85 -6.50 13.73
N ARG A 110 12.61 -5.52 12.86
CA ARG A 110 13.15 -4.14 12.97
C ARG A 110 12.20 -3.19 13.69
N GLY A 111 10.94 -3.55 13.86
CA GLY A 111 9.92 -2.66 14.42
C GLY A 111 9.49 -1.53 13.47
N CYS A 112 9.74 -1.66 12.16
CA CYS A 112 9.35 -0.71 11.12
C CYS A 112 9.20 -1.37 9.75
#